data_AF-L1QDL3-F1
#
_entry.id   AF-L1QDL3-F1
#
_cell.length_a   1.000
_cell.length_b   1.000
_cell.length_c   1.000
_cell.angle_alpha   90.00
_cell.angle_beta   90.00
_cell.angle_gamma   90.00
#
_symmetry.space_group_name_H-M   'P 1'
#
loop_
_entity.id
_entity.type
_entity.pdbx_description
1 polymer ?
#
loop_
_entity_poly.entity_id
_entity_poly.type
_entity_poly.pdbx_seq_one_letter_code
_entity_poly.pdbx_strand_id
1 'polypeptide(L)'
;MEGYILAKKKKKCKNYCNRFDDYSVPPCAKFLGSVNPLVKDGKVVYRNINRLYLFLSYNYSRLATEEYNYLNPLTFNNKVNGNLQIDLYCFIIGLYINEVEKGNIQYNSNIKIHDDKNADKFIKEIMENNYEFSSSFIPSLTYLISNSSAVIPFYTGVIDISITNFYIILMLSRFYSDYGLLFSDNAYITNDFINRTLANIYVEFNCPPKR
;
A
#
# COMPACT_ATOMS: atom_id res chain seq x y z
N MET A 1 48.55 44.54 -29.87
CA MET A 1 47.11 44.20 -29.78
C MET A 1 47.00 42.71 -30.04
N GLU A 2 47.23 41.88 -29.02
CA GLU A 2 47.13 40.42 -29.14
C GLU A 2 46.35 39.92 -27.93
N GLY A 3 45.19 39.33 -28.23
CA GLY A 3 44.19 38.90 -27.27
C GLY A 3 44.56 37.55 -26.63
N TYR A 4 44.47 37.49 -25.31
CA TYR A 4 44.53 36.25 -24.56
C TYR A 4 43.19 35.49 -24.71
N ILE A 5 43.19 34.38 -25.44
CA ILE A 5 42.09 33.41 -25.42
C ILE A 5 42.30 32.49 -24.21
N LEU A 6 41.53 32.73 -23.15
CA LEU A 6 41.43 31.84 -21.99
C LEU A 6 40.66 30.57 -22.39
N ALA A 7 41.38 29.49 -22.68
CA ALA A 7 40.79 28.17 -22.85
C ALA A 7 40.19 27.69 -21.51
N LYS A 8 38.88 27.88 -21.32
CA LYS A 8 38.13 27.24 -20.22
C LYS A 8 38.24 25.72 -20.36
N LYS A 9 39.13 25.10 -19.57
CA LYS A 9 39.11 23.65 -19.33
C LYS A 9 37.76 23.29 -18.70
N LYS A 10 36.82 22.79 -19.51
CA LYS A 10 35.65 22.07 -19.02
C LYS A 10 36.16 20.90 -18.17
N LYS A 11 36.00 20.97 -16.84
CA LYS A 11 36.05 19.79 -15.98
C LYS A 11 34.96 18.84 -16.48
N LYS A 12 35.34 17.86 -17.30
CA LYS A 12 34.49 16.68 -17.50
C LYS A 12 34.42 16.01 -16.13
N CYS A 13 33.27 16.09 -15.46
CA CYS A 13 32.92 15.13 -14.43
C CYS A 13 32.86 13.74 -15.09
N LYS A 14 34.02 13.11 -15.25
CA LYS A 14 34.13 11.67 -15.39
C LYS A 14 33.89 11.13 -13.99
N ASN A 15 32.68 10.64 -13.75
CA ASN A 15 32.40 9.47 -12.93
C ASN A 15 30.88 9.25 -12.96
N TYR A 16 30.37 8.92 -14.15
CA TYR A 16 29.34 7.90 -14.17
C TYR A 16 30.08 6.61 -13.82
N CYS A 17 30.07 6.23 -12.54
CA CYS A 17 30.41 4.86 -12.15
C CYS A 17 29.31 3.98 -12.74
N ASN A 18 29.43 3.63 -14.01
CA ASN A 18 28.64 2.58 -14.61
C ASN A 18 29.08 1.29 -13.91
N ARG A 19 28.38 0.89 -12.84
CA ARG A 19 28.61 -0.35 -12.09
C ARG A 19 28.52 -1.64 -12.93
N PHE A 20 28.34 -1.50 -14.24
CA PHE A 20 28.20 -2.56 -15.24
C PHE A 20 29.15 -2.37 -16.43
N ASP A 21 30.22 -1.57 -16.30
CA ASP A 21 31.19 -1.40 -17.40
C ASP A 21 31.87 -2.72 -17.82
N ASP A 22 31.85 -3.75 -16.98
CA ASP A 22 32.35 -5.10 -17.29
C ASP A 22 31.28 -6.08 -17.80
N TYR A 23 30.01 -5.67 -17.81
CA TYR A 23 28.86 -6.57 -18.00
C TYR A 23 27.88 -6.07 -19.08
N SER A 24 27.49 -6.96 -20.00
CA SER A 24 26.43 -6.66 -20.97
C SER A 24 25.06 -6.94 -20.33
N VAL A 25 24.31 -5.89 -20.05
CA VAL A 25 22.95 -6.01 -19.51
C VAL A 25 22.01 -6.53 -20.63
N PRO A 26 21.15 -7.53 -20.39
CA PRO A 26 20.22 -8.02 -21.42
C PRO A 26 19.39 -6.88 -22.04
N PRO A 27 19.09 -6.92 -23.36
CA PRO A 27 18.28 -5.87 -24.00
C PRO A 27 16.93 -5.61 -23.31
N CYS A 28 16.31 -6.65 -22.74
CA CYS A 28 15.07 -6.56 -21.98
C CYS A 28 15.17 -5.73 -20.69
N ALA A 29 16.37 -5.56 -20.13
CA ALA A 29 16.58 -4.78 -18.91
C ALA A 29 16.22 -3.30 -19.07
N LYS A 30 16.40 -2.74 -20.28
CA LYS A 30 15.97 -1.37 -20.60
C LYS A 30 14.45 -1.22 -20.52
N PHE A 31 13.69 -2.29 -20.79
CA PHE A 31 12.23 -2.30 -20.76
C PHE A 31 11.67 -2.56 -19.36
N LEU A 32 12.40 -3.30 -18.51
CA LEU A 32 11.95 -3.65 -17.16
C LEU A 32 12.04 -2.51 -16.13
N GLY A 33 12.52 -1.32 -16.52
CA GLY A 33 12.50 -0.12 -15.68
C GLY A 33 13.29 -0.22 -14.36
N SER A 34 14.07 -1.29 -14.16
CA SER A 34 14.81 -1.50 -12.92
C SER A 34 16.09 -0.65 -12.94
N VAL A 35 16.06 0.47 -12.21
CA VAL A 35 17.14 1.46 -12.19
C VAL A 35 18.45 0.95 -11.54
N ASN A 36 18.44 -0.19 -10.82
CA ASN A 36 19.62 -0.71 -10.11
C ASN A 36 19.60 -2.25 -9.97
N PRO A 37 19.89 -3.04 -11.01
CA PRO A 37 20.10 -4.47 -10.83
C PRO A 37 21.35 -4.75 -9.99
N LEU A 38 21.39 -5.88 -9.30
CA LEU A 38 22.57 -6.32 -8.53
C LEU A 38 23.44 -7.22 -9.39
N VAL A 39 24.77 -7.08 -9.32
CA VAL A 39 25.69 -8.06 -9.90
C VAL A 39 26.26 -8.91 -8.77
N LYS A 40 26.08 -10.22 -8.87
CA LYS A 40 26.62 -11.19 -7.92
C LYS A 40 26.99 -12.47 -8.67
N ASP A 41 28.19 -13.00 -8.44
CA ASP A 41 28.66 -14.29 -8.97
C ASP A 41 28.49 -14.45 -10.50
N GLY A 42 28.82 -13.39 -11.26
CA GLY A 42 28.69 -13.39 -12.73
C GLY A 42 27.24 -13.33 -13.25
N LYS A 43 26.28 -13.08 -12.37
CA LYS A 43 24.86 -12.95 -12.70
C LYS A 43 24.35 -11.54 -12.44
N VAL A 44 23.42 -11.10 -13.27
CA VAL A 44 22.62 -9.90 -13.06
C VAL A 44 21.30 -10.31 -12.41
N VAL A 45 21.02 -9.76 -11.25
CA VAL A 45 19.84 -10.07 -10.43
C VAL A 45 18.89 -8.86 -10.47
N TYR A 46 17.69 -9.10 -11.01
CA TYR A 46 16.59 -8.15 -10.99
C TYR A 46 15.68 -8.47 -9.81
N ARG A 47 15.65 -7.57 -8.84
CA ARG A 47 14.84 -7.71 -7.64
C ARG A 47 13.38 -7.40 -7.94
N ASN A 48 12.47 -8.19 -7.39
CA ASN A 48 11.06 -7.82 -7.38
C ASN A 48 10.82 -6.69 -6.37
N ILE A 49 10.38 -5.55 -6.89
CA ILE A 49 10.05 -4.35 -6.12
C ILE A 49 8.54 -4.20 -5.86
N ASN A 50 7.71 -5.11 -6.38
CA ASN A 50 6.28 -5.12 -6.13
C ASN A 50 5.99 -5.47 -4.66
N ARG A 51 5.06 -4.74 -4.06
CA ARG A 51 4.60 -4.90 -2.68
C ARG A 51 3.07 -4.85 -2.67
N LEU A 52 2.50 -5.66 -1.80
CA LEU A 52 1.10 -5.60 -1.42
C LEU A 52 0.94 -4.53 -0.35
N TYR A 53 -0.01 -3.63 -0.56
CA TYR A 53 -0.46 -2.64 0.40
C TYR A 53 -1.96 -2.85 0.63
N LEU A 54 -2.38 -2.66 1.88
CA LEU A 54 -3.75 -2.92 2.34
C LEU A 54 -4.26 -1.64 3.01
N PHE A 55 -5.49 -1.25 2.70
CA PHE A 55 -6.06 0.00 3.16
C PHE A 55 -7.48 -0.20 3.65
N LEU A 56 -7.80 0.51 4.74
CA LEU A 56 -9.16 0.86 5.10
C LEU A 56 -9.49 2.19 4.40
N SER A 57 -10.45 2.15 3.49
CA SER A 57 -10.80 3.25 2.60
C SER A 57 -12.21 3.74 2.87
N TYR A 58 -12.47 5.02 2.58
CA TYR A 58 -13.83 5.54 2.52
C TYR A 58 -13.95 6.51 1.35
N ASN A 59 -15.04 6.35 0.60
CA ASN A 59 -15.35 7.19 -0.56
C ASN A 59 -16.72 7.83 -0.39
N TYR A 60 -16.77 9.15 -0.53
CA TYR A 60 -18.03 9.87 -0.60
C TYR A 60 -18.61 9.72 -2.01
N SER A 61 -19.64 8.88 -2.18
CA SER A 61 -20.42 8.87 -3.42
C SER A 61 -21.93 8.76 -3.15
N ARG A 62 -22.69 9.70 -3.74
CA ARG A 62 -24.16 9.70 -3.96
C ARG A 62 -25.13 10.09 -2.83
N LEU A 63 -24.80 11.05 -1.98
CA LEU A 63 -25.84 11.88 -1.35
C LEU A 63 -25.65 13.33 -1.81
N ALA A 64 -26.77 13.97 -2.15
CA ALA A 64 -26.88 15.21 -2.90
C ALA A 64 -25.78 16.24 -2.56
N THR A 65 -25.31 16.93 -3.57
CA THR A 65 -24.45 18.11 -3.42
C THR A 65 -25.24 19.20 -2.70
N GLU A 66 -25.21 19.21 -1.37
CA GLU A 66 -25.48 20.43 -0.64
C GLU A 66 -24.25 21.33 -0.85
N GLU A 67 -24.42 22.38 -1.66
CA GLU A 67 -23.43 23.44 -1.79
C GLU A 67 -23.28 24.16 -0.44
N TYR A 68 -22.04 24.47 -0.08
CA TYR A 68 -21.77 25.26 1.11
C TYR A 68 -22.37 26.66 0.97
N ASN A 69 -23.28 27.00 1.87
CA ASN A 69 -23.84 28.33 2.03
C ASN A 69 -23.11 29.05 3.16
N TYR A 70 -22.33 30.08 2.83
CA TYR A 70 -21.59 30.89 3.80
C TYR A 70 -22.47 31.62 4.83
N LEU A 71 -23.78 31.76 4.56
CA LEU A 71 -24.77 32.33 5.49
C LEU A 71 -25.36 31.29 6.45
N ASN A 72 -25.14 29.99 6.21
CA ASN A 72 -25.58 28.92 7.09
C ASN A 72 -24.44 27.93 7.35
N PRO A 73 -23.68 28.09 8.46
CA PRO A 73 -22.54 27.23 8.80
C PRO A 73 -22.87 25.73 8.92
N LEU A 74 -24.15 25.35 9.10
CA LEU A 74 -24.59 23.96 9.12
C LEU A 74 -24.47 23.27 7.75
N THR A 75 -24.30 24.04 6.68
CA THR A 75 -24.05 23.53 5.31
C THR A 75 -22.57 23.25 5.02
N PHE A 76 -21.69 23.43 6.03
CA PHE A 76 -20.27 23.11 5.89
C PHE A 76 -20.08 21.61 5.66
N ASN A 77 -19.66 21.24 4.45
CA ASN A 77 -19.47 19.84 4.05
C ASN A 77 -18.07 19.66 3.45
N ASN A 78 -17.20 18.94 4.17
CA ASN A 78 -15.89 18.52 3.65
C ASN A 78 -16.00 17.08 3.13
N LYS A 79 -16.19 16.92 1.81
CA LYS A 79 -16.16 15.62 1.13
C LYS A 79 -14.72 15.24 0.83
N VAL A 80 -14.13 14.42 1.71
CA VAL A 80 -12.76 13.93 1.56
C VAL A 80 -12.81 12.43 1.43
N ASN A 81 -12.09 11.87 0.47
CA ASN A 81 -11.85 10.43 0.41
C ASN A 81 -10.59 10.12 1.21
N GLY A 82 -10.58 9.00 1.93
CA GLY A 82 -9.44 8.59 2.73
C GLY A 82 -9.02 7.17 2.41
N ASN A 83 -7.71 6.94 2.52
CA ASN A 83 -7.10 5.62 2.50
C ASN A 83 -6.13 5.56 3.68
N LEU A 84 -6.45 4.72 4.67
CA LEU A 84 -5.60 4.47 5.81
C LEU A 84 -4.94 3.12 5.62
N GLN A 85 -3.62 3.08 5.53
CA GLN A 85 -2.94 1.79 5.44
C GLN A 85 -3.14 0.97 6.73
N ILE A 86 -3.47 -0.31 6.56
CA ILE A 86 -3.67 -1.27 7.64
C ILE A 86 -2.78 -2.49 7.42
N ASP A 87 -2.55 -3.27 8.48
CA ASP A 87 -1.82 -4.53 8.37
C ASP A 87 -2.70 -5.66 7.81
N LEU A 88 -2.05 -6.76 7.42
CA LEU A 88 -2.74 -7.93 6.91
C LEU A 88 -3.71 -8.55 7.92
N TYR A 89 -3.42 -8.49 9.22
CA TYR A 89 -4.27 -9.10 10.23
C TYR A 89 -5.62 -8.39 10.30
N CYS A 90 -5.62 -7.06 10.38
CA CYS A 90 -6.80 -6.21 10.32
C CYS A 90 -7.57 -6.41 9.01
N PHE A 91 -6.87 -6.50 7.88
CA PHE A 91 -7.52 -6.74 6.58
C PHE A 91 -8.28 -8.07 6.54
N ILE A 92 -7.67 -9.16 7.04
CA ILE A 92 -8.31 -10.48 7.10
C ILE A 92 -9.51 -10.49 8.06
N ILE A 93 -9.43 -9.82 9.21
CA ILE A 93 -10.56 -9.66 10.13
C ILE A 93 -11.72 -8.93 9.41
N GLY A 94 -11.41 -7.87 8.67
CA GLY A 94 -12.42 -7.13 7.92
C GLY A 94 -13.10 -7.97 6.84
N LEU A 95 -12.34 -8.83 6.15
CA LEU A 95 -12.90 -9.80 5.20
C LEU A 95 -13.81 -10.80 5.89
N TYR A 96 -13.39 -11.36 7.03
CA TYR A 96 -14.19 -12.30 7.81
C TYR A 96 -15.53 -11.68 8.21
N ILE A 97 -15.50 -10.48 8.80
CA ILE A 97 -16.72 -9.76 9.21
C ILE A 97 -17.63 -9.52 7.99
N ASN A 98 -17.07 -9.09 6.86
CA ASN A 98 -17.84 -8.85 5.64
C ASN A 98 -18.56 -10.11 5.13
N GLU A 99 -17.89 -11.27 5.17
CA GLU A 99 -18.50 -12.54 4.76
C GLU A 99 -19.56 -13.05 5.75
N VAL A 100 -19.42 -12.73 7.04
CA VAL A 100 -20.46 -12.95 8.04
C VAL A 100 -21.67 -12.04 7.77
N GLU A 101 -21.46 -10.75 7.55
CA GLU A 101 -22.52 -9.78 7.27
C GLU A 101 -23.29 -10.08 5.98
N LYS A 102 -22.62 -10.64 4.96
CA LYS A 102 -23.25 -11.14 3.73
C LYS A 102 -24.05 -12.44 3.93
N GLY A 103 -23.89 -13.11 5.07
CA GLY A 103 -24.50 -14.41 5.35
C GLY A 103 -23.81 -15.59 4.65
N ASN A 104 -22.61 -15.41 4.09
CA ASN A 104 -21.83 -16.48 3.48
C ASN A 104 -21.18 -17.40 4.54
N ILE A 105 -20.89 -16.83 5.72
CA ILE A 105 -20.34 -17.55 6.87
C ILE A 105 -21.26 -17.32 8.08
N GLN A 106 -21.54 -18.39 8.83
CA GLN A 106 -22.32 -18.28 10.06
C GLN A 106 -21.43 -17.82 11.22
N TYR A 107 -21.83 -16.74 11.90
CA TYR A 107 -21.11 -16.24 13.07
C TYR A 107 -21.13 -17.25 14.22
N ASN A 108 -19.98 -17.47 14.85
CA ASN A 108 -19.83 -18.30 16.05
C ASN A 108 -18.95 -17.57 17.07
N SER A 109 -19.57 -17.11 18.16
CA SER A 109 -18.93 -16.34 19.23
C SER A 109 -17.82 -17.09 19.98
N ASN A 110 -17.80 -18.43 19.89
CA ASN A 110 -16.77 -19.26 20.50
C ASN A 110 -15.45 -19.25 19.70
N ILE A 111 -15.47 -18.80 18.45
CA ILE A 111 -14.26 -18.74 17.62
C ILE A 111 -13.43 -17.54 18.06
N LYS A 112 -12.12 -17.74 18.22
CA LYS A 112 -11.16 -16.67 18.45
C LYS A 112 -10.92 -15.91 17.14
N ILE A 113 -11.19 -14.60 17.14
CA ILE A 113 -11.02 -13.70 15.99
C ILE A 113 -9.69 -12.95 16.09
N HIS A 114 -9.26 -12.58 17.31
CA HIS A 114 -8.02 -11.83 17.53
C HIS A 114 -7.17 -12.42 18.67
N ASP A 115 -5.84 -12.26 18.58
CA ASP A 115 -4.89 -12.80 19.57
C ASP A 115 -4.92 -12.08 20.93
N ASP A 116 -5.02 -10.75 20.90
CA ASP A 116 -5.32 -9.95 22.09
C ASP A 116 -6.76 -10.16 22.55
N LYS A 117 -6.93 -10.47 23.84
CA LYS A 117 -8.23 -10.79 24.45
C LYS A 117 -9.20 -9.61 24.50
N ASN A 118 -8.69 -8.39 24.65
CA ASN A 118 -9.54 -7.19 24.71
C ASN A 118 -10.04 -6.84 23.31
N ALA A 119 -9.17 -6.92 22.30
CA ALA A 119 -9.57 -6.78 20.91
C ALA A 119 -10.58 -7.86 20.48
N ASP A 120 -10.34 -9.14 20.81
CA ASP A 120 -11.26 -10.23 20.50
C ASP A 120 -12.64 -10.00 21.11
N LYS A 121 -12.67 -9.64 22.40
CA LYS A 121 -13.90 -9.31 23.11
C LYS A 121 -14.63 -8.12 22.47
N PHE A 122 -13.90 -7.04 22.16
CA PHE A 122 -14.45 -5.85 21.51
C PHE A 122 -15.13 -6.19 20.17
N ILE A 123 -14.47 -6.97 19.31
CA ILE A 123 -15.03 -7.37 18.01
C ILE A 123 -16.34 -8.15 18.23
N LYS A 124 -16.31 -9.15 19.11
CA LYS A 124 -17.48 -10.01 19.38
C LYS A 124 -18.65 -9.23 19.96
N GLU A 125 -18.39 -8.33 20.91
CA GLU A 125 -19.41 -7.47 21.48
C GLU A 125 -20.08 -6.61 20.41
N ILE A 126 -19.32 -6.05 19.46
CA ILE A 126 -19.91 -5.28 18.36
C ILE A 126 -20.67 -6.17 17.37
N MET A 127 -20.16 -7.36 17.05
CA MET A 127 -20.83 -8.27 16.12
C MET A 127 -22.14 -8.86 16.69
N GLU A 128 -22.24 -9.01 18.02
CA GLU A 128 -23.44 -9.54 18.69
C GLU A 128 -24.50 -8.47 18.94
N ASN A 129 -24.08 -7.24 19.16
CA ASN A 129 -24.97 -6.12 19.34
C ASN A 129 -25.26 -5.51 17.97
N ASN A 130 -26.49 -5.66 17.46
CA ASN A 130 -26.93 -5.10 16.18
C ASN A 130 -26.93 -3.56 16.20
N TYR A 131 -25.76 -2.94 16.12
CA TYR A 131 -25.61 -1.49 16.02
C TYR A 131 -25.97 -1.02 14.62
N GLU A 132 -26.96 -0.12 14.53
CA GLU A 132 -27.27 0.58 13.30
C GLU A 132 -26.52 1.91 13.26
N PHE A 133 -25.50 2.00 12.40
CA PHE A 133 -24.85 3.28 12.09
C PHE A 133 -25.34 3.75 10.71
N SER A 134 -25.68 5.03 10.60
CA SER A 134 -25.87 5.69 9.31
C SER A 134 -24.55 6.34 8.87
N SER A 135 -24.25 6.30 7.58
CA SER A 135 -23.06 6.94 7.02
C SER A 135 -23.39 7.68 5.74
N SER A 136 -22.65 8.77 5.50
CA SER A 136 -22.68 9.54 4.25
C SER A 136 -21.60 9.11 3.25
N PHE A 137 -20.80 8.11 3.60
CA PHE A 137 -19.73 7.55 2.77
C PHE A 137 -19.85 6.03 2.65
N ILE A 138 -19.21 5.48 1.61
CA ILE A 138 -19.10 4.04 1.38
C ILE A 138 -17.71 3.60 1.85
N PRO A 139 -17.61 2.84 2.95
CA PRO A 139 -16.33 2.27 3.37
C PRO A 139 -15.97 1.04 2.55
N SER A 140 -14.67 0.80 2.41
CA SER A 140 -14.15 -0.35 1.68
C SER A 140 -12.81 -0.83 2.25
N LEU A 141 -12.53 -2.11 2.05
CA LEU A 141 -11.19 -2.67 2.17
C LEU A 141 -10.56 -2.65 0.78
N THR A 142 -9.45 -1.93 0.64
CA THR A 142 -8.72 -1.80 -0.62
C THR A 142 -7.40 -2.52 -0.50
N TYR A 143 -7.03 -3.29 -1.50
CA TYR A 143 -5.72 -3.89 -1.60
C TYR A 143 -5.10 -3.56 -2.96
N LEU A 144 -3.83 -3.21 -2.95
CA LEU A 144 -3.13 -2.85 -4.17
C LEU A 144 -1.75 -3.48 -4.23
N ILE A 145 -1.36 -3.87 -5.43
CA ILE A 145 0.00 -4.30 -5.74
C ILE A 145 0.67 -3.16 -6.49
N SER A 146 1.72 -2.61 -5.90
CA SER A 146 2.49 -1.53 -6.51
C SER A 146 3.97 -1.73 -6.28
N ASN A 147 4.79 -1.18 -7.16
CA ASN A 147 6.19 -0.98 -6.84
C ASN A 147 6.33 0.35 -6.09
N SER A 148 7.25 0.42 -5.13
CA SER A 148 7.47 1.54 -4.19
C SER A 148 7.66 2.95 -4.79
N SER A 149 7.43 3.15 -6.09
CA SER A 149 7.58 4.42 -6.81
C SER A 149 6.44 4.74 -7.80
N ALA A 150 5.41 3.91 -7.96
CA ALA A 150 4.39 4.20 -8.97
C ALA A 150 3.18 4.95 -8.39
N VAL A 151 3.03 6.18 -8.89
CA VAL A 151 1.82 7.02 -8.90
C VAL A 151 0.55 6.24 -9.33
N ILE A 152 0.70 5.05 -9.93
CA ILE A 152 -0.37 4.18 -10.39
C ILE A 152 -0.06 2.72 -9.99
N PRO A 153 -0.92 2.05 -9.20
CA PRO A 153 -0.74 0.63 -8.84
C PRO A 153 -0.89 -0.30 -10.06
N PHE A 154 -0.20 -1.43 -10.04
CA PHE A 154 -0.35 -2.49 -11.07
C PHE A 154 -1.71 -3.17 -10.98
N TYR A 155 -2.22 -3.34 -9.76
CA TYR A 155 -3.52 -3.93 -9.50
C TYR A 155 -4.16 -3.25 -8.30
N THR A 156 -5.46 -3.00 -8.38
CA THR A 156 -6.28 -2.51 -7.26
C THR A 156 -7.53 -3.35 -7.18
N GLY A 157 -7.77 -3.94 -6.00
CA GLY A 157 -9.04 -4.54 -5.64
C GLY A 157 -9.70 -3.73 -4.54
N VAL A 158 -11.02 -3.57 -4.64
CA VAL A 158 -11.85 -2.83 -3.69
C VAL A 158 -13.00 -3.72 -3.27
N ILE A 159 -13.24 -3.80 -1.96
CA ILE A 159 -14.32 -4.58 -1.37
C ILE A 159 -15.10 -3.64 -0.48
N ASP A 160 -16.31 -3.28 -0.90
CA ASP A 160 -17.22 -2.49 -0.05
C ASP A 160 -17.58 -3.28 1.20
N ILE A 161 -17.62 -2.58 2.34
CA ILE A 161 -17.91 -3.16 3.66
C ILE A 161 -19.00 -2.34 4.35
N SER A 162 -19.57 -2.89 5.42
CA SER A 162 -20.48 -2.13 6.28
C SER A 162 -19.73 -1.04 7.05
N ILE A 163 -20.48 -0.05 7.52
CA ILE A 163 -19.96 0.99 8.42
C ILE A 163 -19.54 0.43 9.78
N THR A 164 -20.21 -0.62 10.27
CA THR A 164 -19.85 -1.32 11.51
C THR A 164 -18.47 -1.97 11.37
N ASN A 165 -18.26 -2.70 10.27
CA ASN A 165 -16.98 -3.29 9.92
C ASN A 165 -15.89 -2.23 9.82
N PHE A 166 -16.16 -1.10 9.16
CA PHE A 166 -15.22 0.02 9.08
C PHE A 166 -14.75 0.50 10.45
N TYR A 167 -15.65 0.72 11.41
CA TYR A 167 -15.26 1.17 12.75
C TYR A 167 -14.50 0.11 13.54
N ILE A 168 -14.86 -1.17 13.41
CA ILE A 168 -14.10 -2.25 14.04
C ILE A 168 -12.66 -2.22 13.53
N ILE A 169 -12.46 -2.23 12.20
CA ILE A 169 -11.13 -2.23 11.61
C ILE A 169 -10.36 -0.95 11.92
N LEU A 170 -11.03 0.22 11.93
CA LEU A 170 -10.40 1.46 12.33
C LEU A 170 -9.85 1.37 13.76
N MET A 171 -10.66 0.92 14.71
CA MET A 171 -10.23 0.78 16.11
C MET A 171 -9.09 -0.23 16.24
N LEU A 172 -9.19 -1.40 15.61
CA LEU A 172 -8.12 -2.39 15.62
C LEU A 172 -6.81 -1.81 15.06
N SER A 173 -6.90 -1.13 13.91
CA SER A 173 -5.74 -0.53 13.24
C SER A 173 -5.02 0.55 14.06
N ARG A 174 -5.71 1.17 15.03
CA ARG A 174 -5.16 2.26 15.85
C ARG A 174 -4.60 1.78 17.18
N PHE A 175 -5.13 0.68 17.72
CA PHE A 175 -4.80 0.23 19.07
C PHE A 175 -4.04 -1.10 19.12
N TYR A 176 -4.12 -1.93 18.07
CA TYR A 176 -3.61 -3.31 18.09
C TYR A 176 -2.71 -3.67 16.90
N SER A 177 -2.36 -2.68 16.06
CA SER A 177 -1.55 -2.86 14.85
C SER A 177 -0.09 -2.43 15.01
N ASP A 178 0.70 -2.68 13.95
CA ASP A 178 2.08 -2.22 13.84
C ASP A 178 2.20 -0.69 14.02
N TYR A 179 3.10 -0.27 14.91
CA TYR A 179 3.41 1.14 15.19
C TYR A 179 3.81 1.93 13.93
N GLY A 180 4.42 1.27 12.93
CA GLY A 180 4.78 1.90 11.65
C GLY A 180 3.58 2.46 10.88
N LEU A 181 2.37 1.93 11.12
CA LEU A 181 1.13 2.36 10.45
C LEU A 181 0.37 3.45 11.22
N LEU A 182 0.81 3.82 12.44
CA LEU A 182 0.09 4.80 13.27
C LEU A 182 0.18 6.23 12.73
N PHE A 183 1.25 6.55 12.00
CA PHE A 183 1.53 7.89 11.49
C PHE A 183 0.93 8.16 10.09
N SER A 184 -0.04 7.34 9.67
CA SER A 184 -0.61 7.39 8.32
C SER A 184 0.46 7.28 7.22
N ASP A 185 1.52 6.51 7.48
CA ASP A 185 2.57 6.23 6.51
C ASP A 185 2.07 5.21 5.49
N ASN A 186 1.40 5.72 4.46
CA ASN A 186 0.84 4.95 3.36
C ASN A 186 1.90 4.42 2.37
N ALA A 187 3.20 4.56 2.70
CA ALA A 187 4.31 3.96 1.97
C ALA A 187 5.02 2.88 2.80
N TYR A 188 4.59 2.64 4.04
CA TYR A 188 5.19 1.64 4.92
C TYR A 188 5.01 0.24 4.33
N ILE A 189 6.10 -0.52 4.18
CA ILE A 189 6.00 -1.91 3.73
C ILE A 189 5.93 -2.79 4.96
N THR A 190 4.74 -3.32 5.23
CA THR A 190 4.51 -4.26 6.34
C THR A 190 5.33 -5.53 6.16
N ASN A 191 5.82 -6.08 7.27
CA ASN A 191 6.58 -7.33 7.29
C ASN A 191 5.66 -8.57 7.21
N ASP A 192 4.71 -8.56 6.27
CA ASP A 192 3.80 -9.66 6.04
C ASP A 192 4.47 -10.76 5.21
N PHE A 193 3.97 -12.00 5.36
CA PHE A 193 4.49 -13.15 4.60
C PHE A 193 4.47 -12.90 3.08
N ILE A 194 3.42 -12.28 2.56
CA ILE A 194 3.29 -11.97 1.12
C ILE A 194 4.38 -10.99 0.69
N ASN A 195 4.60 -9.91 1.44
CA ASN A 195 5.63 -8.92 1.12
C ASN A 195 7.05 -9.49 1.24
N ARG A 196 7.31 -10.37 2.21
CA ARG A 196 8.57 -11.13 2.28
C ARG A 196 8.75 -12.06 1.09
N THR A 197 7.70 -12.78 0.70
CA THR A 197 7.73 -13.69 -0.46
C THR A 197 7.99 -12.92 -1.74
N LEU A 198 7.26 -11.82 -1.97
CA LEU A 198 7.47 -10.94 -3.12
C LEU A 198 8.90 -10.41 -3.16
N ALA A 199 9.44 -9.96 -2.04
CA ALA A 199 10.82 -9.45 -1.96
C ALA A 199 11.89 -10.53 -2.26
N ASN A 200 11.58 -11.80 -2.01
CA ASN A 200 12.45 -12.94 -2.30
C ASN A 200 12.35 -13.45 -3.74
N ILE A 201 11.35 -13.01 -4.52
CA ILE A 201 11.27 -13.33 -5.94
C ILE A 201 12.26 -12.42 -6.70
N TYR A 202 13.08 -13.02 -7.54
CA TYR A 202 14.01 -12.30 -8.39
C TYR A 202 14.21 -13.06 -9.70
N VAL A 203 14.69 -12.34 -10.72
CA VAL A 203 15.08 -12.93 -12.00
C VAL A 203 16.58 -12.80 -12.15
N GLU A 204 17.26 -13.91 -12.48
CA GLU A 204 18.69 -13.93 -12.74
C GLU A 204 18.97 -14.12 -14.22
N PHE A 205 19.98 -13.40 -14.71
CA PHE A 205 20.55 -13.64 -16.03
C PHE A 205 22.05 -13.86 -15.89
N ASN A 206 22.56 -14.88 -16.58
CA ASN A 206 24.00 -15.05 -16.72
C ASN A 206 24.55 -13.87 -17.51
N CYS A 207 25.59 -13.25 -16.99
CA CYS A 207 26.22 -12.14 -17.66
C CYS A 207 27.44 -12.65 -18.42
N PRO A 208 27.40 -12.73 -19.75
CA PRO A 208 28.59 -13.08 -20.51
C PRO A 208 29.65 -11.98 -20.30
N PRO A 209 30.93 -12.34 -20.10
CA PRO A 209 32.00 -11.36 -20.03
C PRO A 209 32.01 -10.54 -21.33
N LYS A 210 32.21 -9.22 -21.23
CA LYS A 210 32.43 -8.39 -22.42
C LYS A 210 33.67 -8.90 -23.15
N ARG A 211 33.50 -9.34 -24.40
CA ARG A 211 34.59 -9.61 -25.35
C ARG A 211 35.15 -8.30 -25.89
#